data_AF-A0A5S3VSY3-F1
#
_entry.id   AF-A0A5S3VSY3-F1
#
_cell.length_a   1.000
_cell.length_b   1.000
_cell.length_c   1.000
_cell.angle_alpha   90.00
_cell.angle_beta   90.00
_cell.angle_gamma   90.00
#
_symmetry.space_group_name_H-M   'P 1'
#
loop_
_entity.id
_entity.type
_entity.pdbx_description
1 polymer ?
#
loop_
_entity_poly.entity_id
_entity_poly.type
_entity_poly.pdbx_seq_one_letter_code
_entity_poly.pdbx_strand_id
1 'polypeptide(L)' 'MSRYEKASHVYWRCQYHIVWTPKYRFRILKNKIGRDVYRCIQVYCEQLGCKVVELNVQID' A
#
# COMPACT_ATOMS: atom_id res chain seq x y z
N MET A 1 -2.70 0.91 21.56
CA MET A 1 -1.84 -0.12 20.93
C MET A 1 -0.41 0.40 20.89
N SER A 2 0.58 -0.45 21.16
CA SER A 2 2.01 -0.08 21.13
C SER A 2 2.42 0.47 19.76
N ARG A 3 3.37 1.43 19.72
CA ARG A 3 3.90 2.04 18.48
C ARG A 3 4.75 1.07 17.65
N TYR A 4 5.17 -0.04 18.25
CA TYR A 4 6.10 -1.03 17.70
C TYR A 4 5.55 -2.44 17.87
N GLU A 5 5.92 -3.31 16.92
CA GLU A 5 5.63 -4.75 16.93
C GLU A 5 6.76 -5.52 17.62
N LYS A 6 6.45 -6.74 18.09
CA LYS A 6 7.42 -7.56 18.82
C LYS A 6 7.30 -9.05 18.50
N ALA A 7 8.44 -9.72 18.56
CA ALA A 7 8.62 -11.17 18.60
C ALA A 7 9.52 -11.52 19.79
N SER A 8 9.83 -12.80 19.98
CA SER A 8 10.61 -13.27 21.14
C SER A 8 11.96 -12.56 21.32
N HIS A 9 12.61 -12.14 20.23
CA HIS A 9 13.96 -11.56 20.27
C HIS A 9 14.10 -10.26 19.47
N VAL A 10 13.01 -9.70 18.94
CA VAL A 10 13.07 -8.50 18.09
C VAL A 10 11.91 -7.58 18.41
N TYR A 11 12.20 -6.29 18.41
CA TYR A 11 11.24 -5.20 18.50
C TYR A 11 11.42 -4.30 17.28
N TRP A 12 10.38 -4.04 16.51
CA TRP A 12 10.53 -3.34 15.24
C TRP A 12 9.37 -2.41 14.91
N ARG A 13 9.66 -1.47 14.01
CA ARG A 13 8.68 -0.64 13.33
C ARG A 13 9.21 -0.31 11.94
N CYS A 14 8.77 -1.09 10.96
CA CYS A 14 9.16 -0.91 9.57
C CYS A 14 8.01 -0.21 8.84
N GLN A 15 8.18 1.08 8.56
CA GLN A 15 7.22 1.88 7.80
C GLN A 15 7.90 2.42 6.56
N TYR A 16 7.25 2.26 5.41
CA TYR A 16 7.78 2.65 4.11
C TYR A 16 6.76 3.54 3.40
N HIS A 17 7.26 4.58 2.72
CA HIS A 17 6.48 5.36 1.78
C HIS A 17 6.87 4.92 0.37
N ILE A 18 5.96 4.21 -0.30
CA ILE A 18 6.18 3.63 -1.63
C ILE A 18 5.34 4.41 -2.63
N VAL A 19 5.99 4.91 -3.68
CA VAL A 19 5.36 5.68 -4.76
C VAL A 19 5.77 5.08 -6.10
N TRP A 20 4.82 4.96 -7.02
CA TRP A 20 5.05 4.52 -8.39
C TRP A 20 4.07 5.23 -9.33
N THR A 21 4.35 5.20 -10.63
CA THR A 21 3.51 5.79 -11.68
C THR A 21 3.31 4.79 -12.83
N PRO A 22 2.18 4.80 -13.55
CA PRO A 22 1.99 4.02 -14.76
C PRO A 22 3.06 4.33 -15.81
N LYS A 23 3.25 3.38 -16.73
CA LYS A 23 4.17 3.57 -17.86
C LYS A 23 3.80 4.84 -18.62
N TYR A 24 4.80 5.68 -18.90
CA TYR A 24 4.65 7.01 -19.52
C TYR A 24 3.77 8.01 -18.75
N ARG A 25 3.48 7.76 -17.47
CA ARG A 25 2.68 8.64 -16.61
C ARG A 25 1.30 8.93 -17.22
N PHE A 26 0.73 7.94 -17.88
CA PHE A 26 -0.59 8.06 -18.46
C PHE A 26 -1.65 8.20 -17.36
N ARG A 27 -2.59 9.13 -17.56
CA ARG A 27 -3.69 9.42 -16.62
C ARG A 27 -4.81 8.36 -16.67
N ILE A 28 -4.45 7.09 -16.47
CA ILE A 28 -5.32 5.91 -16.62
C ILE A 28 -5.94 5.42 -15.31
N LEU A 29 -5.40 5.83 -14.16
CA LEU A 29 -5.83 5.37 -12.84
C LEU A 29 -7.09 6.11 -12.36
N LYS A 30 -8.15 6.03 -13.16
CA LYS A 30 -9.43 6.69 -12.93
C LYS A 30 -10.60 5.72 -13.02
N ASN A 31 -11.75 6.12 -12.48
CA ASN A 31 -13.00 5.35 -12.54
C ASN A 31 -12.80 3.91 -12.02
N LYS A 32 -13.16 2.90 -12.83
CA LYS A 32 -13.06 1.48 -12.49
C LYS A 32 -11.60 1.06 -12.26
N ILE A 33 -10.68 1.49 -13.12
CA ILE A 33 -9.26 1.13 -13.05
C ILE A 33 -8.64 1.60 -11.73
N GLY A 34 -8.87 2.87 -11.34
CA GLY A 34 -8.36 3.40 -10.08
C GLY A 34 -8.91 2.67 -8.84
N ARG A 35 -10.22 2.32 -8.86
CA ARG A 35 -10.86 1.54 -7.78
C ARG A 35 -10.31 0.12 -7.70
N ASP A 36 -10.09 -0.53 -8.84
CA ASP A 36 -9.56 -1.88 -8.90
C ASP A 36 -8.11 -1.91 -8.40
N VAL A 37 -7.27 -0.94 -8.78
CA VAL A 37 -5.91 -0.81 -8.26
C VAL A 37 -5.92 -0.62 -6.74
N TYR A 38 -6.77 0.28 -6.21
CA TYR A 38 -6.91 0.47 -4.77
C TYR A 38 -7.27 -0.84 -4.06
N ARG A 39 -8.25 -1.58 -4.59
CA ARG A 39 -8.69 -2.87 -4.03
C ARG A 39 -7.59 -3.92 -4.11
N CYS A 40 -6.90 -4.05 -5.24
CA CYS A 40 -5.81 -5.01 -5.41
C CYS A 40 -4.70 -4.78 -4.39
N ILE A 41 -4.28 -3.53 -4.18
CA ILE A 41 -3.25 -3.21 -3.19
C ILE A 41 -3.68 -3.67 -1.79
N GLN A 42 -4.92 -3.39 -1.39
CA GLN A 42 -5.44 -3.83 -0.09
C GLN A 42 -5.41 -5.37 0.06
N VAL A 43 -5.93 -6.09 -0.94
CA VAL A 43 -5.99 -7.57 -0.92
C VAL A 43 -4.58 -8.18 -0.87
N TYR A 44 -3.65 -7.71 -1.69
CA TYR A 44 -2.29 -8.26 -1.69
C TYR A 44 -1.52 -7.91 -0.41
N CYS A 45 -1.68 -6.69 0.13
CA CYS A 45 -1.07 -6.34 1.40
C CYS A 45 -1.59 -7.24 2.54
N GLU A 46 -2.90 -7.48 2.61
CA GLU A 46 -3.50 -8.37 3.61
C GLU A 46 -2.97 -9.80 3.47
N GLN A 47 -2.91 -10.34 2.25
CA GLN A 47 -2.35 -11.67 1.98
C GLN A 47 -0.88 -11.81 2.39
N LEU A 48 -0.09 -10.74 2.25
CA LEU A 48 1.33 -10.71 2.64
C LEU A 48 1.54 -10.35 4.11
N GLY A 49 0.48 -10.15 4.90
CA GLY A 49 0.56 -9.73 6.30
C GLY A 49 1.08 -8.30 6.48
N CYS A 50 1.02 -7.48 5.43
CA CYS A 50 1.40 -6.08 5.45
C CYS A 50 0.23 -5.20 5.87
N LYS A 51 0.50 -4.21 6.72
CA LYS A 51 -0.50 -3.22 7.14
C LYS A 51 -0.41 -1.97 6.27
N VAL A 52 -1.49 -1.66 5.56
CA VAL A 52 -1.64 -0.39 4.86
C VAL A 52 -2.00 0.69 5.88
N VAL A 53 -1.12 1.68 6.06
CA VAL A 53 -1.36 2.82 6.97
C VAL A 53 -2.14 3.91 6.25
N GLU A 54 -1.70 4.26 5.05
CA GLU A 54 -2.35 5.19 4.14
C GLU A 54 -2.22 4.67 2.71
N LEU A 55 -3.23 4.92 1.88
CA LEU A 55 -3.23 4.57 0.47
C LEU A 55 -3.94 5.65 -0.33
N ASN A 56 -3.30 6.11 -1.39
CA ASN A 56 -3.86 7.09 -2.30
C ASN A 56 -3.55 6.68 -3.74
N VAL A 57 -4.57 6.68 -4.59
CA VAL A 57 -4.44 6.43 -6.03
C VAL A 57 -4.78 7.73 -6.75
N GLN A 58 -3.78 8.35 -7.34
CA GLN A 58 -3.93 9.52 -8.19
C GLN A 58 -4.11 9.09 -9.65
N ILE A 59 -4.43 10.04 -10.52
CA ILE A 59 -4.80 9.74 -11.90
C ILE A 59 -3.65 9.15 -12.74
N ASP A 60 -2.39 9.40 -12.35
CA ASP A 60 -1.15 9.11 -13.06
C ASP A 60 -0.05 8.50 -12.17
#